data_AF-A0AA94M4J7-F1
#
_entry.id   AF-A0AA94M4J7-F1
#
_cell.length_a   1.000
_cell.length_b   1.000
_cell.length_c   1.000
_cell.angle_alpha   90.00
_cell.angle_beta   90.00
_cell.angle_gamma   90.00
#
_symmetry.space_group_name_H-M   'P 1'
#
loop_
_entity.id
_entity.type
_entity.pdbx_description
1 polymer ?
#
loop_
_entity_poly.entity_id
_entity_poly.type
_entity_poly.pdbx_seq_one_letter_code
_entity_poly.pdbx_strand_id
1 'polypeptide(L)'
;MKKGILFFVSVLAVLAACSNTGKQESSKQTNESQSSYYQVTSDDISITKDATYSVTLTTEDTWQFVAEAGQDVTDWLVLKSDKQALTDTSGVAQITAVDSDSSAITITIDSSKITGFSSNGGANLYIMPDSSSIVGTGDNHAHYSEISAKIGKYVIPKVSVDGTIEGEVTQEDGLTFTENQITFQFTVDGEEADSSLMNTEAANIVLAEGDGYYTSDYTYSDQGLSTKMKNGSISYTIEPEDLQITNSGYELGENGGGRNWSEIGGDGNGNYHLNFKLSGLEYNGLPVSVETFTADVYCYGRTFEVDDGSIYANDVAKWSTTAENDTPVLCDDYTDDLIIDWANGFDASKLKAKDLTLTMKSQYGDTLTLTAGDDFTIETKKNRTTIHVNYTYWAYTPVYQTLTVDVAKKHLTWDEDEYKVDDISHDYSIASVYVYNVMAGGQTGTQTWTIYGLDGLENWQQIFNTPTYTLSAEIDGETRYYSEANGGSLVDEASATSYDASTDTNLQLLDNTIYLTRQYNQTEVKSINGQDVTFTKVYSQAESAIKAPKDVTNVTVKSGFILGDTWEEHLRWPWQTFINEGYQGGRS
;
A
#
# COMPACT_ATOMS: atom_id res chain seq x y z
N MET A 1 -4.23 29.58 -53.16
CA MET A 1 -4.26 28.64 -54.30
C MET A 1 -5.42 27.68 -54.05
N LYS A 2 -6.49 27.67 -54.85
CA LYS A 2 -6.72 26.71 -55.95
C LYS A 2 -6.32 25.26 -55.61
N LYS A 3 -7.31 24.41 -55.30
CA LYS A 3 -7.84 23.36 -56.19
C LYS A 3 -9.06 22.66 -55.57
N GLY A 4 -10.04 22.32 -56.39
CA GLY A 4 -11.17 21.45 -56.05
C GLY A 4 -11.37 20.38 -57.15
N ILE A 5 -12.06 19.29 -56.78
CA ILE A 5 -12.38 18.04 -57.52
C ILE A 5 -13.68 17.55 -56.86
N LEU A 6 -14.86 17.29 -57.45
CA LEU A 6 -15.36 17.02 -58.82
C LEU A 6 -14.95 15.65 -59.42
N PHE A 7 -15.86 14.72 -59.75
CA PHE A 7 -17.34 14.74 -59.82
C PHE A 7 -17.91 13.30 -59.97
N PHE A 8 -19.21 13.18 -60.30
CA PHE A 8 -20.01 11.99 -60.64
C PHE A 8 -20.57 11.16 -59.45
N VAL A 9 -21.87 11.19 -59.11
CA VAL A 9 -23.17 11.11 -59.85
C VAL A 9 -23.65 9.68 -60.10
N SER A 10 -24.74 9.31 -59.42
CA SER A 10 -25.82 8.51 -60.01
C SER A 10 -27.17 8.97 -59.43
N VAL A 11 -28.18 9.05 -60.30
CA VAL A 11 -29.50 9.64 -60.00
C VAL A 11 -30.49 8.52 -59.70
N LEU A 12 -31.30 8.69 -58.66
CA LEU A 12 -32.69 8.21 -58.67
C LEU A 12 -33.58 9.21 -57.93
N ALA A 13 -34.83 9.32 -58.36
CA ALA A 13 -35.70 10.44 -58.01
C ALA A 13 -37.04 9.99 -57.41
N VAL A 14 -37.83 10.99 -57.02
CA VAL A 14 -39.31 11.03 -56.90
C VAL A 14 -39.87 11.01 -55.46
N LEU A 15 -40.84 11.93 -55.23
CA LEU A 15 -41.69 12.16 -54.05
C LEU A 15 -40.95 12.62 -52.77
N ALA A 16 -40.90 13.89 -52.36
CA ALA A 16 -41.86 15.01 -52.39
C ALA A 16 -43.03 14.90 -51.39
N ALA A 17 -42.81 15.41 -50.16
CA ALA A 17 -43.77 16.25 -49.43
C ALA A 17 -43.04 17.09 -48.37
N CYS A 18 -43.20 18.40 -48.45
CA CYS A 18 -42.41 19.41 -47.75
C CYS A 18 -42.47 19.38 -46.22
N SER A 19 -41.30 19.46 -45.58
CA SER A 19 -41.14 20.26 -44.35
C SER A 19 -41.10 21.75 -44.70
N ASN A 20 -41.88 22.60 -44.02
CA ASN A 20 -41.35 23.93 -43.69
C ASN A 20 -42.01 24.49 -42.41
N THR A 21 -41.17 25.12 -41.59
CA THR A 21 -41.48 25.70 -40.29
C THR A 21 -42.35 26.97 -40.38
N GLY A 22 -43.28 27.12 -39.44
CA GLY A 22 -43.97 28.37 -39.14
C GLY A 22 -44.31 28.43 -37.65
N LYS A 23 -44.00 29.54 -36.98
CA LYS A 23 -44.31 29.75 -35.55
C LYS A 23 -45.81 29.61 -35.31
N GLN A 24 -46.19 28.92 -34.25
CA GLN A 24 -47.54 29.05 -33.67
C GLN A 24 -47.44 29.23 -32.15
N GLU A 25 -48.34 30.06 -31.63
CA GLU A 25 -48.31 30.59 -30.27
C GLU A 25 -48.68 29.53 -29.21
N SER A 26 -48.22 29.79 -27.98
CA SER A 26 -48.49 28.98 -26.79
C SER A 26 -49.99 28.91 -26.47
N SER A 27 -50.70 27.94 -27.07
CA SER A 27 -51.99 27.48 -26.56
C SER A 27 -51.77 26.61 -25.32
N LYS A 28 -52.54 26.88 -24.26
CA LYS A 28 -52.50 26.11 -23.00
C LYS A 28 -52.71 24.62 -23.31
N GLN A 29 -51.70 23.81 -23.06
CA GLN A 29 -51.87 22.37 -22.97
C GLN A 29 -52.38 22.06 -21.55
N THR A 30 -53.70 22.02 -21.38
CA THR A 30 -54.30 21.38 -20.21
C THR A 30 -53.97 19.91 -20.25
N ASN A 31 -53.12 19.46 -19.32
CA ASN A 31 -52.95 18.05 -19.04
C ASN A 31 -54.27 17.53 -18.45
N GLU A 32 -55.02 16.76 -19.23
CA GLU A 32 -56.14 15.96 -18.74
C GLU A 32 -55.82 14.47 -18.88
N SER A 33 -56.33 13.67 -17.95
CA SER A 33 -56.18 12.21 -17.86
C SER A 33 -54.80 11.67 -17.41
N GLN A 34 -54.40 12.02 -16.18
CA GLN A 34 -54.03 10.93 -15.25
C GLN A 34 -55.32 10.51 -14.53
N SER A 35 -55.72 9.26 -14.70
CA SER A 35 -56.88 8.68 -14.01
C SER A 35 -56.54 8.46 -12.53
N SER A 36 -57.00 9.37 -11.68
CA SER A 36 -56.93 9.22 -10.22
C SER A 36 -57.91 8.15 -9.76
N TYR A 37 -57.42 7.05 -9.20
CA TYR A 37 -58.26 5.95 -8.71
C TYR A 37 -59.16 6.34 -7.53
N TYR A 38 -58.75 7.37 -6.79
CA TYR A 38 -59.49 8.02 -5.72
C TYR A 38 -59.10 9.51 -5.66
N GLN A 39 -59.91 10.29 -4.93
CA GLN A 39 -59.68 11.70 -4.64
C GLN A 39 -59.91 12.00 -3.16
N VAL A 40 -59.32 13.09 -2.66
CA VAL A 40 -59.56 13.63 -1.32
C VAL A 40 -60.73 14.61 -1.42
N THR A 41 -61.77 14.43 -0.60
CA THR A 41 -63.00 15.24 -0.64
C THR A 41 -63.25 16.06 0.62
N SER A 42 -62.46 15.84 1.67
CA SER A 42 -62.38 16.72 2.85
C SER A 42 -61.52 17.97 2.58
N ASP A 43 -61.68 18.99 3.42
CA ASP A 43 -60.78 20.15 3.44
C ASP A 43 -59.33 19.74 3.78
N ASP A 44 -58.36 20.52 3.25
CA ASP A 44 -56.93 20.38 3.55
C ASP A 44 -56.66 20.48 5.07
N ILE A 45 -56.04 19.47 5.67
CA ILE A 45 -55.69 19.50 7.09
C ILE A 45 -54.41 20.31 7.35
N SER A 46 -54.30 20.91 8.54
CA SER A 46 -53.07 21.59 8.99
C SER A 46 -52.72 21.13 10.40
N ILE A 47 -51.78 20.19 10.49
CA ILE A 47 -51.26 19.65 11.75
C ILE A 47 -50.29 20.68 12.33
N THR A 48 -50.75 21.46 13.31
CA THR A 48 -49.98 22.54 13.95
C THR A 48 -49.91 22.43 15.47
N LYS A 49 -50.56 21.40 16.02
CA LYS A 49 -50.65 21.05 17.44
C LYS A 49 -51.19 19.64 17.61
N ASP A 50 -51.27 19.18 18.85
CA ASP A 50 -52.02 17.98 19.22
C ASP A 50 -53.52 18.18 19.02
N ALA A 51 -54.08 17.41 18.09
CA ALA A 51 -55.49 17.38 17.76
C ALA A 51 -55.84 16.13 16.94
N THR A 52 -57.14 15.87 16.85
CA THR A 52 -57.69 14.86 15.94
C THR A 52 -58.10 15.54 14.63
N TYR A 53 -57.58 15.03 13.52
CA TYR A 53 -57.90 15.46 12.15
C TYR A 53 -58.68 14.36 11.44
N SER A 54 -59.42 14.70 10.39
CA SER A 54 -60.16 13.71 9.60
C SER A 54 -60.09 14.04 8.11
N VAL A 55 -59.78 13.02 7.32
CA VAL A 55 -59.61 13.07 5.88
C VAL A 55 -60.62 12.09 5.27
N THR A 56 -61.35 12.51 4.23
CA THR A 56 -62.25 11.61 3.49
C THR A 56 -61.71 11.36 2.09
N LEU A 57 -61.61 10.08 1.73
CA LEU A 57 -61.24 9.63 0.40
C LEU A 57 -62.46 9.03 -0.28
N THR A 58 -62.64 9.32 -1.58
CA THR A 58 -63.69 8.70 -2.41
C THR A 58 -63.06 8.13 -3.67
N THR A 59 -63.43 6.90 -4.05
CA THR A 59 -63.07 6.33 -5.35
C THR A 59 -63.85 6.96 -6.50
N GLU A 60 -63.37 6.73 -7.72
CA GLU A 60 -64.18 6.90 -8.94
C GLU A 60 -65.22 5.76 -9.06
N ASP A 61 -66.33 5.99 -9.78
CA ASP A 61 -67.51 5.09 -9.94
C ASP A 61 -67.21 3.61 -10.30
N THR A 62 -65.98 3.27 -10.68
CA THR A 62 -65.56 1.93 -11.08
C THR A 62 -64.58 1.26 -10.11
N TRP A 63 -64.30 1.87 -8.95
CA TRP A 63 -63.34 1.41 -7.95
C TRP A 63 -63.95 1.39 -6.54
N GLN A 64 -63.42 0.53 -5.67
CA GLN A 64 -63.85 0.39 -4.27
C GLN A 64 -62.64 0.24 -3.35
N PHE A 65 -62.75 0.74 -2.12
CA PHE A 65 -61.78 0.50 -1.05
C PHE A 65 -61.95 -0.90 -0.46
N VAL A 66 -60.83 -1.62 -0.29
CA VAL A 66 -60.75 -2.86 0.49
C VAL A 66 -60.28 -2.48 1.89
N ALA A 67 -61.22 -2.05 2.72
CA ALA A 67 -60.94 -1.40 4.00
C ALA A 67 -61.95 -1.78 5.09
N GLU A 68 -61.50 -1.82 6.34
CA GLU A 68 -62.36 -2.03 7.52
C GLU A 68 -62.22 -0.89 8.53
N ALA A 69 -63.32 -0.55 9.22
CA ALA A 69 -63.26 0.44 10.30
C ALA A 69 -62.45 -0.11 11.49
N GLY A 70 -61.46 0.66 11.95
CA GLY A 70 -60.44 0.26 12.92
C GLY A 70 -59.11 -0.19 12.29
N GLN A 71 -59.02 -0.30 10.96
CA GLN A 71 -57.76 -0.58 10.27
C GLN A 71 -56.77 0.57 10.48
N ASP A 72 -55.54 0.22 10.86
CA ASP A 72 -54.43 1.17 10.94
C ASP A 72 -53.87 1.45 9.54
N VAL A 73 -53.64 2.72 9.25
CA VAL A 73 -53.19 3.25 7.97
C VAL A 73 -52.11 4.32 8.15
N THR A 74 -51.37 4.24 9.25
CA THR A 74 -50.27 5.18 9.57
C THR A 74 -49.20 5.17 8.48
N ASP A 75 -48.84 3.99 7.97
CA ASP A 75 -47.88 3.83 6.85
C ASP A 75 -48.33 4.47 5.53
N TRP A 76 -49.61 4.80 5.36
CA TRP A 76 -50.09 5.52 4.16
C TRP A 76 -49.72 7.02 4.20
N LEU A 77 -49.24 7.58 5.32
CA LEU A 77 -48.87 8.98 5.46
C LEU A 77 -47.47 9.25 4.89
N VAL A 78 -47.39 9.95 3.75
CA VAL A 78 -46.14 10.11 2.96
C VAL A 78 -45.87 11.55 2.52
N LEU A 79 -44.64 11.78 2.06
CA LEU A 79 -44.12 13.05 1.51
C LEU A 79 -44.00 12.99 -0.02
N LYS A 80 -45.13 12.99 -0.74
CA LYS A 80 -45.28 13.08 -2.22
C LYS A 80 -44.65 11.98 -3.09
N SER A 81 -43.55 11.36 -2.69
CA SER A 81 -42.81 10.35 -3.44
C SER A 81 -42.31 9.29 -2.46
N ASP A 82 -43.23 8.40 -2.07
CA ASP A 82 -43.09 7.21 -1.21
C ASP A 82 -42.42 7.34 0.18
N LYS A 83 -41.56 8.33 0.45
CA LYS A 83 -40.98 8.58 1.77
C LYS A 83 -42.07 8.80 2.81
N GLN A 84 -42.09 7.97 3.86
CA GLN A 84 -42.96 8.13 5.03
C GLN A 84 -42.83 9.55 5.63
N ALA A 85 -43.95 10.12 6.06
CA ALA A 85 -43.98 11.45 6.68
C ALA A 85 -43.55 11.40 8.16
N LEU A 86 -43.82 10.29 8.83
CA LEU A 86 -43.55 10.05 10.25
C LEU A 86 -42.43 9.00 10.43
N THR A 87 -41.87 8.91 11.63
CA THR A 87 -41.07 7.75 12.05
C THR A 87 -41.95 6.62 12.60
N ASP A 88 -43.19 6.94 12.96
CA ASP A 88 -44.21 5.99 13.38
C ASP A 88 -44.74 5.17 12.19
N THR A 89 -44.83 3.84 12.35
CA THR A 89 -45.42 2.93 11.35
C THR A 89 -46.83 2.45 11.71
N SER A 90 -47.34 2.79 12.90
CA SER A 90 -48.68 2.40 13.35
C SER A 90 -49.20 3.31 14.48
N GLY A 91 -50.51 3.29 14.73
CA GLY A 91 -51.18 3.91 15.87
C GLY A 91 -51.69 5.33 15.64
N VAL A 92 -51.14 6.06 14.66
CA VAL A 92 -51.41 7.49 14.43
C VAL A 92 -52.64 7.71 13.54
N ALA A 93 -52.82 6.94 12.48
CA ALA A 93 -53.91 7.09 11.52
C ALA A 93 -54.75 5.81 11.40
N GLN A 94 -56.08 5.95 11.49
CA GLN A 94 -57.01 4.82 11.46
C GLN A 94 -58.25 5.13 10.63
N ILE A 95 -58.76 4.13 9.91
CA ILE A 95 -60.04 4.22 9.19
C ILE A 95 -61.17 4.21 10.23
N THR A 96 -61.99 5.26 10.29
CA THR A 96 -63.09 5.39 11.27
C THR A 96 -64.48 5.24 10.67
N ALA A 97 -64.60 5.39 9.35
CA ALA A 97 -65.82 5.05 8.61
C ALA A 97 -65.48 4.48 7.23
N VAL A 98 -66.32 3.55 6.76
CA VAL A 98 -66.33 3.00 5.40
C VAL A 98 -67.78 3.10 4.93
N ASP A 99 -68.04 3.64 3.74
CA ASP A 99 -69.40 3.73 3.21
C ASP A 99 -69.92 2.34 2.80
N SER A 100 -71.24 2.20 2.77
CA SER A 100 -71.97 0.93 2.59
C SER A 100 -71.75 0.23 1.24
N ASP A 101 -71.23 0.94 0.25
CA ASP A 101 -70.83 0.44 -1.07
C ASP A 101 -69.29 0.45 -1.28
N SER A 102 -68.53 0.71 -0.22
CA SER A 102 -67.06 0.85 -0.24
C SER A 102 -66.51 1.94 -1.18
N SER A 103 -67.34 2.89 -1.62
CA SER A 103 -66.91 4.01 -2.47
C SER A 103 -66.16 5.11 -1.71
N ALA A 104 -66.31 5.18 -0.38
CA ALA A 104 -65.67 6.19 0.45
C ALA A 104 -65.15 5.64 1.77
N ILE A 105 -64.05 6.21 2.25
CA ILE A 105 -63.51 5.97 3.60
C ILE A 105 -63.17 7.30 4.29
N THR A 106 -63.39 7.36 5.60
CA THR A 106 -62.91 8.45 6.45
C THR A 106 -61.78 7.93 7.33
N ILE A 107 -60.66 8.64 7.31
CA ILE A 107 -59.44 8.35 8.04
C ILE A 107 -59.26 9.43 9.09
N THR A 108 -59.10 9.01 10.34
CA THR A 108 -58.83 9.88 11.48
C THR A 108 -57.35 9.82 11.81
N ILE A 109 -56.71 10.99 11.88
CA ILE A 109 -55.29 11.15 12.22
C ILE A 109 -55.22 11.82 13.59
N ASP A 110 -54.60 11.15 14.56
CA ASP A 110 -54.47 11.59 15.94
C ASP A 110 -53.04 12.06 16.20
N SER A 111 -52.79 13.37 16.05
CA SER A 111 -51.42 13.89 16.12
C SER A 111 -50.78 13.77 17.51
N SER A 112 -51.58 13.58 18.56
CA SER A 112 -51.10 13.34 19.93
C SER A 112 -50.37 12.00 20.12
N LYS A 113 -50.37 11.14 19.09
CA LYS A 113 -49.67 9.84 19.07
C LYS A 113 -48.42 9.84 18.19
N ILE A 114 -48.12 10.94 17.49
CA ILE A 114 -46.90 11.04 16.68
C ILE A 114 -45.72 11.07 17.64
N THR A 115 -44.79 10.13 17.50
CA THR A 115 -43.53 10.13 18.26
C THR A 115 -42.39 10.79 17.50
N GLY A 116 -42.50 10.90 16.18
CA GLY A 116 -41.55 11.67 15.37
C GLY A 116 -41.97 11.91 13.92
N PHE A 117 -41.47 13.02 13.36
CA PHE A 117 -41.57 13.31 11.93
C PHE A 117 -40.28 12.88 11.21
N SER A 118 -40.37 12.61 9.92
CA SER A 118 -39.25 12.14 9.09
C SER A 118 -38.26 13.26 8.66
N SER A 119 -38.55 14.52 9.00
CA SER A 119 -37.69 15.69 8.79
C SER A 119 -38.27 16.95 9.45
N ASN A 120 -37.38 17.77 9.99
CA ASN A 120 -37.68 19.10 10.53
C ASN A 120 -38.17 20.10 9.45
N GLY A 121 -38.96 21.07 9.88
CA GLY A 121 -39.66 22.02 9.02
C GLY A 121 -41.01 21.50 8.52
N GLY A 122 -41.97 22.41 8.35
CA GLY A 122 -43.31 22.07 7.85
C GLY A 122 -43.30 21.57 6.40
N ALA A 123 -44.01 20.47 6.12
CA ALA A 123 -44.11 19.88 4.80
C ALA A 123 -45.56 19.56 4.40
N ASN A 124 -45.81 19.48 3.09
CA ASN A 124 -47.10 19.02 2.57
C ASN A 124 -47.25 17.52 2.87
N LEU A 125 -48.38 17.16 3.47
CA LEU A 125 -48.73 15.80 3.84
C LEU A 125 -49.60 15.18 2.74
N TYR A 126 -49.29 13.94 2.39
CA TYR A 126 -50.01 13.15 1.40
C TYR A 126 -50.46 11.83 2.02
N ILE A 127 -51.47 11.24 1.42
CA ILE A 127 -51.87 9.87 1.68
C ILE A 127 -51.67 9.02 0.44
N MET A 128 -51.13 7.83 0.62
CA MET A 128 -50.87 6.85 -0.43
C MET A 128 -51.32 5.47 0.09
N PRO A 129 -52.57 5.05 -0.19
CA PRO A 129 -53.00 3.69 0.07
C PRO A 129 -52.08 2.68 -0.62
N ASP A 130 -51.95 1.48 -0.06
CA ASP A 130 -51.22 0.40 -0.71
C ASP A 130 -52.01 -0.21 -1.89
N SER A 131 -51.29 -0.92 -2.75
CA SER A 131 -51.78 -1.59 -3.96
C SER A 131 -52.88 -2.63 -3.73
N SER A 132 -53.13 -3.06 -2.49
CA SER A 132 -54.21 -3.99 -2.14
C SER A 132 -55.48 -3.29 -1.64
N SER A 133 -55.37 -2.04 -1.22
CA SER A 133 -56.43 -1.28 -0.54
C SER A 133 -57.47 -0.65 -1.46
N ILE A 134 -57.28 -0.69 -2.78
CA ILE A 134 -58.26 -0.24 -3.78
C ILE A 134 -58.33 -1.27 -4.92
N VAL A 135 -59.55 -1.65 -5.33
CA VAL A 135 -59.79 -2.63 -6.41
C VAL A 135 -60.81 -2.12 -7.43
N GLY A 136 -60.62 -2.48 -8.69
CA GLY A 136 -61.62 -2.22 -9.74
C GLY A 136 -62.83 -3.14 -9.61
N THR A 137 -64.02 -2.60 -9.87
CA THR A 137 -65.31 -3.31 -9.80
C THR A 137 -65.54 -4.23 -11.00
N GLY A 138 -65.99 -5.47 -10.74
CA GLY A 138 -66.34 -6.47 -11.77
C GLY A 138 -65.46 -7.74 -11.73
N ASP A 139 -65.75 -8.69 -12.64
CA ASP A 139 -65.14 -10.04 -12.63
C ASP A 139 -63.61 -10.08 -12.83
N ASN A 140 -63.03 -9.00 -13.39
CA ASN A 140 -61.59 -8.81 -13.54
C ASN A 140 -61.15 -7.64 -12.65
N HIS A 141 -60.83 -7.90 -11.38
CA HIS A 141 -60.31 -6.89 -10.45
C HIS A 141 -59.08 -6.20 -11.06
N ALA A 142 -59.22 -4.92 -11.41
CA ALA A 142 -58.10 -4.12 -11.86
C ALA A 142 -57.16 -3.83 -10.67
N HIS A 143 -55.85 -3.98 -10.89
CA HIS A 143 -54.86 -3.68 -9.87
C HIS A 143 -54.65 -2.17 -9.77
N TYR A 144 -54.80 -1.65 -8.55
CA TYR A 144 -54.47 -0.28 -8.22
C TYR A 144 -52.94 -0.09 -8.25
N SER A 145 -52.50 1.00 -8.89
CA SER A 145 -51.11 1.47 -8.81
C SER A 145 -51.05 2.57 -7.77
N GLU A 146 -50.20 2.37 -6.77
CA GLU A 146 -50.00 3.31 -5.65
C GLU A 146 -49.69 4.72 -6.19
N ILE A 147 -50.51 5.68 -5.76
CA ILE A 147 -50.38 7.10 -6.07
C ILE A 147 -50.69 7.90 -4.82
N SER A 148 -49.92 8.96 -4.55
CA SER A 148 -50.15 9.82 -3.39
C SER A 148 -51.08 10.99 -3.73
N ALA A 149 -52.11 11.24 -2.92
CA ALA A 149 -52.94 12.43 -2.98
C ALA A 149 -52.63 13.37 -1.81
N LYS A 150 -52.58 14.69 -2.06
CA LYS A 150 -52.31 15.67 -0.99
C LYS A 150 -53.51 15.74 -0.05
N ILE A 151 -53.27 15.65 1.25
CA ILE A 151 -54.32 15.76 2.29
C ILE A 151 -54.17 17.02 3.15
N GLY A 152 -53.02 17.70 3.10
CA GLY A 152 -52.80 18.91 3.89
C GLY A 152 -51.32 19.24 4.08
N LYS A 153 -50.97 19.73 5.28
CA LYS A 153 -49.59 19.92 5.74
C LYS A 153 -49.44 19.66 7.24
N TYR A 154 -48.21 19.42 7.68
CA TYR A 154 -47.82 19.63 9.08
C TYR A 154 -46.90 20.85 9.21
N VAL A 155 -46.83 21.43 10.40
CA VAL A 155 -46.00 22.59 10.72
C VAL A 155 -45.30 22.34 12.04
N ILE A 156 -44.01 22.02 11.95
CA ILE A 156 -43.04 21.98 13.06
C ILE A 156 -41.86 22.90 12.70
N PRO A 157 -41.04 23.33 13.67
CA PRO A 157 -39.87 24.14 13.39
C PRO A 157 -38.90 23.43 12.44
N LYS A 158 -38.32 24.20 11.53
CA LYS A 158 -37.05 23.84 10.90
C LYS A 158 -35.94 24.17 11.90
N VAL A 159 -35.06 23.21 12.15
CA VAL A 159 -33.85 23.39 12.94
C VAL A 159 -32.68 23.73 12.00
N SER A 160 -31.76 24.55 12.47
CA SER A 160 -30.44 24.74 11.87
C SER A 160 -29.41 24.97 12.97
N VAL A 161 -28.26 24.33 12.84
CA VAL A 161 -27.13 24.47 13.77
C VAL A 161 -26.23 25.61 13.29
N ASP A 162 -25.86 26.50 14.19
CA ASP A 162 -24.87 27.57 13.99
C ASP A 162 -23.70 27.39 14.96
N GLY A 163 -22.48 27.68 14.49
CA GLY A 163 -21.23 27.36 15.17
C GLY A 163 -20.73 25.92 14.94
N THR A 164 -19.59 25.63 15.54
CA THR A 164 -18.81 24.39 15.40
C THR A 164 -18.33 23.92 16.77
N ILE A 165 -18.00 22.63 16.89
CA ILE A 165 -17.29 22.10 18.06
C ILE A 165 -15.97 21.55 17.56
N GLU A 166 -14.89 22.24 17.91
CA GLU A 166 -13.52 21.86 17.60
C GLU A 166 -12.77 21.63 18.91
N GLY A 167 -12.09 20.50 19.03
CA GLY A 167 -11.25 20.15 20.16
C GLY A 167 -9.85 19.74 19.74
N GLU A 168 -8.90 19.94 20.65
CA GLU A 168 -7.55 19.45 20.51
C GLU A 168 -7.13 18.63 21.73
N VAL A 169 -6.24 17.66 21.52
CA VAL A 169 -5.65 16.87 22.60
C VAL A 169 -4.14 17.00 22.54
N THR A 170 -3.54 17.56 23.59
CA THR A 170 -2.08 17.56 23.80
C THR A 170 -1.69 16.57 24.90
N GLN A 171 -0.42 16.16 24.92
CA GLN A 171 0.09 15.29 25.99
C GLN A 171 0.13 16.00 27.36
N GLU A 172 0.21 17.33 27.39
CA GLU A 172 0.34 18.12 28.63
C GLU A 172 -1.02 18.54 29.21
N ASP A 173 -1.98 18.94 28.36
CA ASP A 173 -3.25 19.53 28.78
C ASP A 173 -4.45 18.57 28.70
N GLY A 174 -4.32 17.44 27.99
CA GLY A 174 -5.43 16.53 27.70
C GLY A 174 -6.38 17.10 26.64
N LEU A 175 -7.66 16.71 26.68
CA LEU A 175 -8.68 17.27 25.79
C LEU A 175 -9.04 18.70 26.20
N THR A 176 -8.95 19.62 25.26
CA THR A 176 -9.49 20.97 25.34
C THR A 176 -10.43 21.21 24.15
N PHE A 177 -11.38 22.13 24.29
CA PHE A 177 -12.20 22.58 23.16
C PHE A 177 -11.81 24.01 22.78
N THR A 178 -11.34 24.20 21.53
CA THR A 178 -11.00 25.50 20.94
C THR A 178 -12.26 26.25 20.51
N GLU A 179 -13.24 25.53 19.97
CA GLU A 179 -14.61 25.97 19.79
C GLU A 179 -15.54 24.98 20.49
N ASN A 180 -16.35 25.45 21.44
CA ASN A 180 -17.07 24.56 22.36
C ASN A 180 -18.57 24.86 22.49
N GLN A 181 -19.12 25.71 21.62
CA GLN A 181 -20.50 26.16 21.70
C GLN A 181 -21.16 26.23 20.33
N ILE A 182 -22.35 25.65 20.24
CA ILE A 182 -23.26 25.76 19.09
C ILE A 182 -24.60 26.33 19.52
N THR A 183 -25.35 26.84 18.55
CA THR A 183 -26.73 27.30 18.76
C THR A 183 -27.67 26.65 17.76
N PHE A 184 -28.67 25.93 18.29
CA PHE A 184 -29.80 25.44 17.52
C PHE A 184 -30.80 26.58 17.32
N GLN A 185 -31.01 26.97 16.08
CA GLN A 185 -31.97 27.97 15.65
C GLN A 185 -33.24 27.28 15.13
N PHE A 186 -34.40 27.71 15.62
CA PHE A 186 -35.70 27.13 15.30
C PHE A 186 -36.56 28.16 14.55
N THR A 187 -37.04 27.81 13.36
CA THR A 187 -37.82 28.71 12.51
C THR A 187 -39.09 28.06 11.98
N VAL A 188 -40.18 28.84 11.87
CA VAL A 188 -41.47 28.39 11.34
C VAL A 188 -41.90 29.34 10.21
N ASP A 189 -42.19 28.78 9.04
CA ASP A 189 -42.53 29.53 7.80
C ASP A 189 -41.53 30.65 7.43
N GLY A 190 -40.28 30.56 7.91
CA GLY A 190 -39.18 31.50 7.67
C GLY A 190 -38.96 32.55 8.76
N GLU A 191 -39.83 32.61 9.77
CA GLU A 191 -39.73 33.51 10.94
C GLU A 191 -39.23 32.75 12.17
N GLU A 192 -38.85 33.49 13.22
CA GLU A 192 -38.43 32.96 14.52
C GLU A 192 -39.54 32.09 15.16
N ALA A 193 -39.21 30.89 15.63
CA ALA A 193 -40.19 30.02 16.29
C ALA A 193 -40.60 30.57 17.66
N ASP A 194 -41.92 30.77 17.87
CA ASP A 194 -42.49 31.23 19.14
C ASP A 194 -42.06 30.35 20.31
N SER A 195 -41.18 30.89 21.16
CA SER A 195 -40.61 30.18 22.30
C SER A 195 -41.61 29.83 23.40
N SER A 196 -42.83 30.38 23.37
CA SER A 196 -43.91 29.99 24.29
C SER A 196 -44.59 28.67 23.90
N LEU A 197 -44.34 28.19 22.68
CA LEU A 197 -44.86 26.91 22.17
C LEU A 197 -43.83 25.77 22.24
N MET A 198 -42.56 26.06 22.52
CA MET A 198 -41.52 25.02 22.64
C MET A 198 -41.49 24.40 24.04
N ASN A 199 -41.52 23.07 24.10
CA ASN A 199 -41.19 22.28 25.27
C ASN A 199 -39.74 21.79 25.17
N THR A 200 -38.99 21.95 26.26
CA THR A 200 -37.57 21.61 26.37
C THR A 200 -37.28 20.74 27.61
N GLU A 201 -38.29 20.34 28.38
CA GLU A 201 -38.09 19.63 29.65
C GLU A 201 -37.54 18.20 29.47
N ALA A 202 -37.85 17.56 28.34
CA ALA A 202 -37.34 16.25 27.97
C ALA A 202 -36.16 16.31 26.98
N ALA A 203 -35.68 17.52 26.65
CA ALA A 203 -34.63 17.70 25.66
C ALA A 203 -33.30 17.12 26.17
N ASN A 204 -32.60 16.41 25.28
CA ASN A 204 -31.29 15.84 25.58
C ASN A 204 -30.40 15.82 24.34
N ILE A 205 -29.10 15.85 24.58
CA ILE A 205 -28.10 15.42 23.62
C ILE A 205 -27.54 14.05 24.04
N VAL A 206 -27.24 13.21 23.04
CA VAL A 206 -26.54 11.94 23.22
C VAL A 206 -25.45 11.77 22.17
N LEU A 207 -24.33 11.15 22.55
CA LEU A 207 -23.33 10.66 21.61
C LEU A 207 -23.98 9.55 20.75
N ALA A 208 -23.95 9.73 19.43
CA ALA A 208 -24.49 8.80 18.46
C ALA A 208 -23.39 7.91 17.87
N GLU A 209 -23.79 6.84 17.18
CA GLU A 209 -22.87 6.05 16.36
C GLU A 209 -22.34 6.86 15.16
N GLY A 210 -21.13 6.53 14.72
CA GLY A 210 -20.44 7.17 13.61
C GLY A 210 -19.29 6.30 13.12
N ASP A 211 -18.62 6.74 12.06
CA ASP A 211 -17.49 6.01 11.50
C ASP A 211 -16.24 6.17 12.38
N GLY A 212 -15.51 5.07 12.60
CA GLY A 212 -14.22 5.07 13.30
C GLY A 212 -14.28 4.95 14.83
N TYR A 213 -15.46 4.88 15.46
CA TYR A 213 -15.61 4.70 16.91
C TYR A 213 -16.88 3.93 17.29
N TYR A 214 -16.91 3.37 18.50
CA TYR A 214 -18.14 2.92 19.15
C TYR A 214 -18.57 3.89 20.24
N THR A 215 -19.87 4.10 20.45
CA THR A 215 -20.36 4.93 21.56
C THR A 215 -19.91 4.41 22.93
N SER A 216 -19.70 3.09 23.05
CA SER A 216 -19.14 2.42 24.23
C SER A 216 -17.65 2.67 24.47
N ASP A 217 -16.93 3.35 23.56
CA ASP A 217 -15.56 3.81 23.79
C ASP A 217 -15.50 5.05 24.69
N TYR A 218 -16.64 5.71 24.88
CA TYR A 218 -16.76 6.95 25.64
C TYR A 218 -17.79 6.86 26.77
N THR A 219 -17.57 7.65 27.81
CA THR A 219 -18.59 8.10 28.76
C THR A 219 -18.95 9.52 28.36
N TYR A 220 -20.18 9.71 27.88
CA TYR A 220 -20.72 11.04 27.55
C TYR A 220 -21.82 11.45 28.54
N SER A 221 -21.83 12.73 28.91
CA SER A 221 -22.80 13.35 29.82
C SER A 221 -23.18 14.74 29.31
N ASP A 222 -24.44 14.94 28.92
CA ASP A 222 -24.96 16.27 28.59
C ASP A 222 -25.19 17.10 29.86
N GLN A 223 -24.30 18.05 30.15
CA GLN A 223 -24.49 19.08 31.19
C GLN A 223 -24.72 20.49 30.62
N GLY A 224 -24.45 20.70 29.33
CA GLY A 224 -24.39 22.03 28.72
C GLY A 224 -25.56 22.41 27.81
N LEU A 225 -26.55 21.53 27.59
CA LEU A 225 -27.77 21.89 26.85
C LEU A 225 -28.62 22.89 27.65
N SER A 226 -28.90 24.05 27.05
CA SER A 226 -29.77 25.06 27.68
C SER A 226 -31.23 24.59 27.74
N THR A 227 -31.72 24.32 28.95
CA THR A 227 -33.15 24.07 29.26
C THR A 227 -34.07 25.30 29.06
N LYS A 228 -33.56 26.39 28.47
CA LYS A 228 -34.32 27.60 28.17
C LYS A 228 -34.08 28.05 26.75
N MET A 229 -35.15 28.11 25.98
CA MET A 229 -35.17 28.77 24.68
C MET A 229 -35.16 30.30 24.87
N LYS A 230 -34.43 31.01 24.00
CA LYS A 230 -34.43 32.48 23.91
C LYS A 230 -34.37 32.88 22.44
N ASN A 231 -35.24 33.80 22.02
CA ASN A 231 -35.26 34.34 20.65
C ASN A 231 -35.19 33.24 19.58
N GLY A 232 -36.10 32.26 19.64
CA GLY A 232 -36.12 31.13 18.71
C GLY A 232 -34.91 30.19 18.77
N SER A 233 -34.07 30.25 19.81
CA SER A 233 -32.80 29.52 19.87
C SER A 233 -32.55 28.78 21.19
N ILE A 234 -31.76 27.70 21.12
CA ILE A 234 -31.21 26.96 22.26
C ILE A 234 -29.70 26.81 22.03
N SER A 235 -28.89 27.22 23.00
CA SER A 235 -27.44 26.98 22.96
C SER A 235 -27.07 25.65 23.62
N TYR A 236 -26.06 24.98 23.09
CA TYR A 236 -25.37 23.86 23.72
C TYR A 236 -23.88 24.21 23.82
N THR A 237 -23.29 23.88 24.97
CA THR A 237 -21.85 23.98 25.21
C THR A 237 -21.35 22.61 25.67
N ILE A 238 -20.13 22.25 25.29
CA ILE A 238 -19.46 21.04 25.78
C ILE A 238 -18.19 21.43 26.55
N GLU A 239 -17.96 20.78 27.68
CA GLU A 239 -16.71 20.89 28.45
C GLU A 239 -15.96 19.55 28.40
N PRO A 240 -14.63 19.50 28.56
CA PRO A 240 -13.86 18.24 28.45
C PRO A 240 -14.38 17.12 29.37
N GLU A 241 -14.84 17.45 30.57
CA GLU A 241 -15.48 16.52 31.52
C GLU A 241 -16.74 15.82 30.99
N ASP A 242 -17.47 16.44 30.05
CA ASP A 242 -18.68 15.87 29.45
C ASP A 242 -18.36 14.68 28.52
N LEU A 243 -17.13 14.58 28.00
CA LEU A 243 -16.72 13.58 27.02
C LEU A 243 -15.39 12.92 27.40
N GLN A 244 -15.49 11.81 28.12
CA GLN A 244 -14.33 11.05 28.61
C GLN A 244 -14.23 9.70 27.90
N ILE A 245 -13.01 9.21 27.67
CA ILE A 245 -12.80 7.84 27.18
C ILE A 245 -13.01 6.86 28.33
N THR A 246 -13.72 5.75 28.07
CA THR A 246 -13.91 4.71 29.09
C THR A 246 -12.90 3.58 28.95
N ASN A 247 -12.33 3.17 30.08
CA ASN A 247 -11.55 1.95 30.21
C ASN A 247 -12.44 0.70 30.38
N SER A 248 -13.75 0.80 30.15
CA SER A 248 -14.72 -0.31 30.26
C SER A 248 -14.67 -1.05 31.62
N GLY A 249 -14.32 -0.34 32.69
CA GLY A 249 -14.16 -0.90 34.04
C GLY A 249 -12.83 -1.61 34.32
N TYR A 250 -11.84 -1.52 33.41
CA TYR A 250 -10.49 -2.03 33.65
C TYR A 250 -9.76 -1.14 34.68
N GLU A 251 -9.33 -1.73 35.80
CA GLU A 251 -8.57 -1.03 36.84
C GLU A 251 -7.14 -0.75 36.37
N LEU A 252 -6.77 0.54 36.30
CA LEU A 252 -5.41 0.95 35.97
C LEU A 252 -4.51 0.80 37.20
N GLY A 253 -3.28 0.29 37.03
CA GLY A 253 -2.32 0.16 38.12
C GLY A 253 -1.84 1.52 38.65
N GLU A 254 -1.08 1.52 39.76
CA GLU A 254 -0.63 2.75 40.47
C GLU A 254 0.13 3.78 39.60
N ASN A 255 0.61 3.39 38.41
CA ASN A 255 1.29 4.26 37.45
C ASN A 255 0.37 4.81 36.32
N GLY A 256 -0.94 4.55 36.35
CA GLY A 256 -1.95 5.28 35.56
C GLY A 256 -2.00 5.00 34.04
N GLY A 257 -1.41 3.92 33.53
CA GLY A 257 -1.47 3.59 32.09
C GLY A 257 -2.80 2.94 31.68
N GLY A 258 -3.51 3.53 30.72
CA GLY A 258 -4.81 3.07 30.24
C GLY A 258 -5.56 4.10 29.41
N ARG A 259 -6.40 3.62 28.48
CA ARG A 259 -6.96 4.35 27.33
C ARG A 259 -7.48 5.72 27.75
N ASN A 260 -6.83 6.75 27.23
CA ASN A 260 -7.15 8.15 27.44
C ASN A 260 -6.90 8.95 26.14
N TRP A 261 -7.27 10.22 26.12
CA TRP A 261 -7.22 11.04 24.92
C TRP A 261 -5.81 11.15 24.34
N SER A 262 -4.77 11.30 25.19
CA SER A 262 -3.37 11.36 24.72
C SER A 262 -2.85 10.04 24.17
N GLU A 263 -3.39 8.90 24.64
CA GLU A 263 -3.05 7.56 24.13
C GLU A 263 -3.73 7.23 22.79
N ILE A 264 -4.83 7.90 22.43
CA ILE A 264 -5.56 7.69 21.17
C ILE A 264 -4.83 8.23 19.94
N GLY A 265 -3.95 9.23 20.09
CA GLY A 265 -2.98 9.58 19.03
C GLY A 265 -1.91 8.48 18.85
N GLY A 266 -1.51 7.83 19.94
CA GLY A 266 -0.44 6.84 19.92
C GLY A 266 0.87 7.44 19.39
N ASP A 267 1.41 6.83 18.33
CA ASP A 267 2.64 7.29 17.68
C ASP A 267 2.41 8.38 16.61
N GLY A 268 1.18 8.88 16.38
CA GLY A 268 0.92 9.89 15.35
C GLY A 268 -0.29 10.79 15.60
N ASN A 269 -0.55 11.75 14.70
CA ASN A 269 -1.70 12.64 14.84
C ASN A 269 -2.97 11.99 14.25
N GLY A 270 -4.11 12.21 14.90
CA GLY A 270 -5.42 11.70 14.46
C GLY A 270 -6.50 12.77 14.48
N ASN A 271 -7.56 12.59 13.69
CA ASN A 271 -8.75 13.45 13.72
C ASN A 271 -10.01 12.59 13.92
N TYR A 272 -10.85 12.97 14.88
CA TYR A 272 -12.00 12.19 15.33
C TYR A 272 -13.29 13.00 15.14
N HIS A 273 -14.15 12.53 14.25
CA HIS A 273 -15.44 13.13 13.93
C HIS A 273 -16.56 12.44 14.73
N LEU A 274 -16.97 13.04 15.85
CA LEU A 274 -17.94 12.45 16.78
C LEU A 274 -19.35 13.01 16.55
N ASN A 275 -20.31 12.14 16.24
CA ASN A 275 -21.68 12.52 15.98
C ASN A 275 -22.51 12.60 17.27
N PHE A 276 -23.36 13.61 17.35
CA PHE A 276 -24.30 13.85 18.45
C PHE A 276 -25.72 13.99 17.91
N LYS A 277 -26.72 13.64 18.73
CA LYS A 277 -28.15 13.75 18.42
C LYS A 277 -28.86 14.58 19.48
N LEU A 278 -29.55 15.64 19.06
CA LEU A 278 -30.51 16.39 19.87
C LEU A 278 -31.90 15.78 19.70
N SER A 279 -32.56 15.42 20.80
CA SER A 279 -33.91 14.85 20.78
C SER A 279 -34.76 15.34 21.98
N GLY A 280 -36.01 14.88 22.09
CA GLY A 280 -36.90 15.19 23.23
C GLY A 280 -37.51 16.60 23.24
N LEU A 281 -37.49 17.29 22.10
CA LEU A 281 -38.09 18.61 21.91
C LEU A 281 -39.51 18.49 21.33
N GLU A 282 -40.43 19.35 21.78
CA GLU A 282 -41.79 19.45 21.21
C GLU A 282 -42.11 20.92 20.86
N TYR A 283 -42.91 21.12 19.82
CA TYR A 283 -43.48 22.41 19.44
C TYR A 283 -45.01 22.31 19.37
N ASN A 284 -45.68 23.04 20.26
CA ASN A 284 -47.14 23.09 20.38
C ASN A 284 -47.78 21.69 20.62
N GLY A 285 -47.05 20.80 21.31
CA GLY A 285 -47.38 19.39 21.57
C GLY A 285 -46.75 18.39 20.58
N LEU A 286 -46.44 18.84 19.36
CA LEU A 286 -45.90 17.96 18.32
C LEU A 286 -44.39 17.74 18.50
N PRO A 287 -43.84 16.52 18.32
CA PRO A 287 -42.40 16.30 18.42
C PRO A 287 -41.63 17.05 17.32
N VAL A 288 -40.50 17.65 17.69
CA VAL A 288 -39.47 18.10 16.74
C VAL A 288 -38.62 16.89 16.35
N SER A 289 -38.25 16.78 15.08
CA SER A 289 -37.45 15.64 14.60
C SER A 289 -36.03 15.70 15.18
N VAL A 290 -35.42 14.54 15.40
CA VAL A 290 -34.02 14.43 15.87
C VAL A 290 -33.09 15.19 14.92
N GLU A 291 -32.27 16.08 15.48
CA GLU A 291 -31.26 16.83 14.74
C GLU A 291 -29.85 16.29 15.07
N THR A 292 -28.97 16.21 14.07
CA THR A 292 -27.61 15.69 14.22
C THR A 292 -26.56 16.77 14.00
N PHE A 293 -25.51 16.77 14.82
CA PHE A 293 -24.33 17.61 14.64
C PHE A 293 -23.05 16.82 14.97
N THR A 294 -21.89 17.38 14.67
CA THR A 294 -20.59 16.72 14.85
C THR A 294 -19.66 17.59 15.70
N ALA A 295 -18.79 16.95 16.47
CA ALA A 295 -17.61 17.57 17.08
C ALA A 295 -16.34 16.96 16.48
N ASP A 296 -15.40 17.82 16.11
CA ASP A 296 -14.14 17.44 15.47
C ASP A 296 -13.00 17.56 16.50
N VAL A 297 -12.39 16.43 16.86
CA VAL A 297 -11.34 16.37 17.90
C VAL A 297 -10.01 15.94 17.29
N TYR A 298 -9.06 16.87 17.21
CA TYR A 298 -7.71 16.62 16.72
C TYR A 298 -6.79 16.14 17.85
N CYS A 299 -6.28 14.92 17.75
CA CYS A 299 -5.33 14.37 18.72
C CYS A 299 -3.90 14.56 18.22
N TYR A 300 -3.09 15.33 18.94
CA TYR A 300 -1.64 15.41 18.69
C TYR A 300 -0.95 14.19 19.32
N GLY A 301 -0.32 13.37 18.47
CA GLY A 301 0.53 12.27 18.92
C GLY A 301 1.95 12.74 19.17
N ARG A 302 2.86 11.78 19.38
CA ARG A 302 4.29 12.05 19.34
C ARG A 302 4.72 12.32 17.89
N THR A 303 5.62 13.27 17.70
CA THR A 303 6.39 13.35 16.46
C THR A 303 7.32 12.14 16.40
N PHE A 304 6.87 11.07 15.73
CA PHE A 304 7.74 9.94 15.40
C PHE A 304 8.55 10.26 14.14
N GLU A 305 9.89 10.19 14.25
CA GLU A 305 10.72 9.93 13.08
C GLU A 305 10.59 8.43 12.80
N VAL A 306 10.20 8.10 11.57
CA VAL A 306 10.13 6.72 11.11
C VAL A 306 11.52 6.28 10.70
N ASP A 307 12.19 5.52 11.56
CA ASP A 307 13.38 4.75 11.15
C ASP A 307 12.94 3.68 10.12
N ASP A 308 13.25 3.91 8.84
CA ASP A 308 13.23 2.98 7.70
C ASP A 308 11.90 2.26 7.31
N GLY A 309 10.72 2.81 7.59
CA GLY A 309 9.44 2.12 7.26
C GLY A 309 8.18 2.98 7.04
N SER A 310 8.03 3.63 5.88
CA SER A 310 6.81 4.36 5.50
C SER A 310 5.57 3.44 5.36
N ILE A 311 4.40 3.97 5.71
CA ILE A 311 3.08 3.34 5.47
C ILE A 311 2.63 3.53 4.00
N TYR A 312 3.30 4.43 3.25
CA TYR A 312 3.10 4.62 1.81
C TYR A 312 4.01 3.69 1.00
N ALA A 313 3.51 3.26 -0.15
CA ALA A 313 4.09 2.16 -0.91
C ALA A 313 5.29 2.59 -1.76
N ASN A 314 6.50 2.50 -1.19
CA ASN A 314 7.79 2.66 -1.87
C ASN A 314 7.87 3.92 -2.76
N ASP A 315 8.10 5.09 -2.16
CA ASP A 315 8.17 6.38 -2.86
C ASP A 315 9.32 6.47 -3.91
N VAL A 316 10.19 5.46 -3.97
CA VAL A 316 11.33 5.33 -4.89
C VAL A 316 11.45 3.90 -5.44
N ALA A 317 12.09 3.78 -6.61
CA ALA A 317 12.43 2.47 -7.19
C ALA A 317 13.38 1.69 -6.26
N LYS A 318 13.08 0.42 -6.02
CA LYS A 318 13.90 -0.50 -5.23
C LYS A 318 14.82 -1.30 -6.14
N TRP A 319 16.06 -1.42 -5.73
CA TRP A 319 17.14 -2.06 -6.48
C TRP A 319 17.61 -3.30 -5.74
N SER A 320 17.89 -4.38 -6.46
CA SER A 320 18.37 -5.65 -5.92
C SER A 320 19.06 -6.46 -7.01
N THR A 321 19.76 -7.52 -6.65
CA THR A 321 20.36 -8.47 -7.59
C THR A 321 20.03 -9.91 -7.17
N THR A 322 20.20 -10.88 -8.07
CA THR A 322 20.18 -12.30 -7.72
C THR A 322 21.57 -12.85 -7.37
N ALA A 323 22.63 -12.03 -7.51
CA ALA A 323 23.99 -12.44 -7.22
C ALA A 323 24.18 -12.82 -5.75
N GLU A 324 25.04 -13.81 -5.49
CA GLU A 324 25.35 -14.22 -4.11
C GLU A 324 26.05 -13.07 -3.37
N ASN A 325 25.62 -12.79 -2.14
CA ASN A 325 26.12 -11.67 -1.32
C ASN A 325 25.96 -10.29 -2.01
N ASP A 326 24.89 -10.11 -2.80
CA ASP A 326 24.51 -8.88 -3.49
C ASP A 326 25.61 -8.27 -4.40
N THR A 327 26.57 -9.09 -4.85
CA THR A 327 27.74 -8.65 -5.62
C THR A 327 27.82 -9.37 -6.97
N PRO A 328 27.38 -8.75 -8.08
CA PRO A 328 27.51 -9.30 -9.44
C PRO A 328 28.96 -9.66 -9.80
N VAL A 329 29.15 -10.80 -10.47
CA VAL A 329 30.44 -11.41 -10.77
C VAL A 329 30.71 -11.40 -12.27
N LEU A 330 31.00 -10.20 -12.77
CA LEU A 330 31.24 -9.95 -14.20
C LEU A 330 32.54 -10.55 -14.74
N CYS A 331 33.23 -11.44 -14.01
CA CYS A 331 34.42 -12.15 -14.48
C CYS A 331 34.21 -13.66 -14.70
N ASP A 332 32.97 -14.13 -14.62
CA ASP A 332 32.60 -15.52 -14.86
C ASP A 332 31.65 -15.69 -16.06
N ASP A 333 31.32 -16.95 -16.38
CA ASP A 333 30.49 -17.32 -17.55
C ASP A 333 28.97 -17.26 -17.27
N TYR A 334 28.54 -16.80 -16.09
CA TYR A 334 27.13 -16.73 -15.69
C TYR A 334 26.52 -15.35 -15.96
N THR A 335 25.19 -15.32 -16.10
CA THR A 335 24.42 -14.09 -16.25
C THR A 335 24.09 -13.53 -14.86
N ASP A 336 24.39 -12.26 -14.62
CA ASP A 336 23.94 -11.51 -13.45
C ASP A 336 22.61 -10.80 -13.72
N ASP A 337 21.60 -11.01 -12.86
CA ASP A 337 20.31 -10.32 -12.95
C ASP A 337 20.25 -9.14 -11.96
N LEU A 338 20.14 -7.92 -12.49
CA LEU A 338 19.86 -6.70 -11.73
C LEU A 338 18.37 -6.38 -11.81
N ILE A 339 17.71 -6.15 -10.68
CA ILE A 339 16.25 -6.02 -10.57
C ILE A 339 15.89 -4.62 -10.09
N ILE A 340 15.00 -3.96 -10.84
CA ILE A 340 14.34 -2.72 -10.47
C ILE A 340 12.87 -3.02 -10.19
N ASP A 341 12.46 -2.95 -8.92
CA ASP A 341 11.05 -2.92 -8.53
C ASP A 341 10.58 -1.46 -8.49
N TRP A 342 9.62 -1.13 -9.35
CA TRP A 342 9.13 0.22 -9.49
C TRP A 342 8.08 0.55 -8.42
N ALA A 343 8.05 1.82 -8.02
CA ALA A 343 7.01 2.37 -7.15
C ALA A 343 5.60 2.12 -7.71
N ASN A 344 4.58 2.23 -6.85
CA ASN A 344 3.20 2.30 -7.35
C ASN A 344 3.02 3.56 -8.23
N GLY A 345 2.00 3.56 -9.09
CA GLY A 345 1.81 4.62 -10.09
C GLY A 345 2.73 4.52 -11.33
N PHE A 346 3.93 3.94 -11.22
CA PHE A 346 4.83 3.75 -12.38
C PHE A 346 4.33 2.67 -13.36
N ASP A 347 4.69 2.84 -14.63
CA ASP A 347 4.60 1.86 -15.72
C ASP A 347 5.90 1.83 -16.52
N ALA A 348 6.70 0.80 -16.27
CA ALA A 348 7.95 0.52 -16.96
C ALA A 348 7.80 -0.36 -18.21
N SER A 349 6.60 -0.86 -18.52
CA SER A 349 6.37 -1.91 -19.55
C SER A 349 6.81 -1.58 -20.98
N LYS A 350 7.17 -0.31 -21.24
CA LYS A 350 7.65 0.18 -22.55
C LYS A 350 9.16 0.43 -22.61
N LEU A 351 9.89 0.28 -21.50
CA LEU A 351 11.35 0.37 -21.45
C LEU A 351 12.01 -0.64 -22.40
N LYS A 352 13.18 -0.28 -22.90
CA LYS A 352 14.01 -1.09 -23.81
C LYS A 352 15.44 -0.99 -23.33
N ALA A 353 16.27 -2.00 -23.63
CA ALA A 353 17.67 -2.02 -23.18
C ALA A 353 18.45 -0.72 -23.51
N LYS A 354 18.18 -0.12 -24.68
CA LYS A 354 18.75 1.17 -25.12
C LYS A 354 18.31 2.41 -24.32
N ASP A 355 17.32 2.28 -23.45
CA ASP A 355 16.87 3.33 -22.54
C ASP A 355 17.61 3.22 -21.19
N LEU A 356 18.48 2.22 -21.02
CA LEU A 356 19.39 2.05 -19.90
C LEU A 356 20.83 2.29 -20.38
N THR A 357 21.65 2.86 -19.49
CA THR A 357 23.11 2.95 -19.69
C THR A 357 23.78 2.25 -18.51
N LEU A 358 24.55 1.21 -18.80
CA LEU A 358 25.32 0.45 -17.82
C LEU A 358 26.79 0.87 -17.93
N THR A 359 27.36 1.44 -16.88
CA THR A 359 28.76 1.93 -16.89
C THR A 359 29.56 1.38 -15.72
N MET A 360 30.56 0.57 -16.04
CA MET A 360 31.57 0.08 -15.11
C MET A 360 32.59 1.20 -14.82
N LYS A 361 32.99 1.37 -13.56
CA LYS A 361 33.95 2.38 -13.08
C LYS A 361 35.03 1.75 -12.20
N SER A 362 36.29 2.15 -12.42
CA SER A 362 37.43 1.78 -11.56
C SER A 362 37.75 2.90 -10.56
N GLN A 363 38.46 2.58 -9.47
CA GLN A 363 38.99 3.59 -8.53
C GLN A 363 39.95 4.62 -9.17
N TYR A 364 40.54 4.30 -10.34
CA TYR A 364 41.50 5.17 -11.02
C TYR A 364 40.87 6.05 -12.12
N GLY A 365 39.55 5.95 -12.32
CA GLY A 365 38.80 6.79 -13.25
C GLY A 365 38.61 6.20 -14.65
N ASP A 366 39.17 5.02 -14.93
CA ASP A 366 38.81 4.27 -16.14
C ASP A 366 37.34 3.85 -16.09
N THR A 367 36.66 3.97 -17.23
CA THR A 367 35.25 3.59 -17.40
C THR A 367 35.05 2.66 -18.59
N LEU A 368 33.99 1.86 -18.56
CA LEU A 368 33.52 1.05 -19.68
C LEU A 368 31.99 1.07 -19.69
N THR A 369 31.39 1.50 -20.79
CA THR A 369 29.93 1.47 -20.98
C THR A 369 29.55 0.22 -21.77
N LEU A 370 28.61 -0.56 -21.24
CA LEU A 370 28.13 -1.80 -21.84
C LEU A 370 27.14 -1.53 -22.98
N THR A 371 27.17 -2.39 -23.99
CA THR A 371 26.40 -2.29 -25.23
C THR A 371 25.05 -2.97 -25.10
N ALA A 372 23.97 -2.18 -25.10
CA ALA A 372 22.61 -2.69 -25.01
C ALA A 372 22.25 -3.63 -26.18
N GLY A 373 21.90 -4.88 -25.86
CA GLY A 373 21.55 -5.94 -26.80
C GLY A 373 22.66 -6.98 -27.02
N ASP A 374 23.92 -6.60 -26.79
CA ASP A 374 25.08 -7.50 -26.90
C ASP A 374 25.60 -7.88 -25.50
N ASP A 375 25.95 -6.88 -24.69
CA ASP A 375 26.53 -7.07 -23.35
C ASP A 375 25.44 -7.23 -22.26
N PHE A 376 24.24 -6.68 -22.48
CA PHE A 376 23.09 -6.87 -21.59
C PHE A 376 21.75 -6.81 -22.33
N THR A 377 20.72 -7.44 -21.74
CA THR A 377 19.32 -7.39 -22.21
C THR A 377 18.38 -7.08 -21.05
N ILE A 378 17.09 -6.81 -21.32
CA ILE A 378 16.09 -6.58 -20.26
C ILE A 378 14.79 -7.33 -20.50
N GLU A 379 14.16 -7.80 -19.43
CA GLU A 379 12.72 -8.11 -19.37
C GLU A 379 12.01 -6.99 -18.58
N THR A 380 10.87 -6.48 -19.05
CA THR A 380 10.12 -5.45 -18.34
C THR A 380 8.62 -5.74 -18.29
N LYS A 381 8.03 -5.39 -17.14
CA LYS A 381 6.61 -5.42 -16.79
C LYS A 381 6.27 -4.07 -16.16
N LYS A 382 4.98 -3.79 -15.93
CA LYS A 382 4.53 -2.50 -15.36
C LYS A 382 5.35 -2.07 -14.13
N ASN A 383 5.50 -2.98 -13.16
CA ASN A 383 6.07 -2.73 -11.85
C ASN A 383 7.47 -3.35 -11.63
N ARG A 384 8.07 -4.02 -12.63
CA ARG A 384 9.41 -4.61 -12.50
C ARG A 384 10.18 -4.59 -13.83
N THR A 385 11.46 -4.23 -13.76
CA THR A 385 12.44 -4.45 -14.83
C THR A 385 13.54 -5.38 -14.30
N THR A 386 13.85 -6.43 -15.04
CA THR A 386 15.06 -7.26 -14.82
C THR A 386 16.04 -6.99 -15.94
N ILE A 387 17.31 -6.76 -15.59
CA ILE A 387 18.42 -6.53 -16.50
C ILE A 387 19.32 -7.75 -16.43
N HIS A 388 19.39 -8.50 -17.52
CA HIS A 388 20.26 -9.66 -17.66
C HIS A 388 21.61 -9.18 -18.21
N VAL A 389 22.62 -9.09 -17.35
CA VAL A 389 24.00 -8.73 -17.73
C VAL A 389 24.70 -10.01 -18.17
N ASN A 390 24.94 -10.14 -19.48
CA ASN A 390 25.56 -11.32 -20.10
C ASN A 390 27.03 -11.07 -20.43
N TYR A 391 27.64 -10.06 -19.79
CA TYR A 391 28.96 -9.54 -20.12
C TYR A 391 30.03 -10.14 -19.21
N THR A 392 30.89 -10.98 -19.78
CA THR A 392 32.09 -11.47 -19.08
C THR A 392 33.31 -10.61 -19.42
N TYR A 393 33.88 -10.01 -18.37
CA TYR A 393 35.11 -9.22 -18.38
C TYR A 393 36.33 -10.13 -18.15
N TRP A 394 37.05 -10.45 -19.23
CA TRP A 394 38.22 -11.35 -19.22
C TRP A 394 39.57 -10.67 -18.98
N ALA A 395 39.62 -9.36 -18.74
CA ALA A 395 40.86 -8.62 -18.53
C ALA A 395 41.18 -8.44 -17.03
N TYR A 396 42.47 -8.24 -16.70
CA TYR A 396 42.93 -8.02 -15.32
C TYR A 396 43.06 -6.54 -14.97
N THR A 397 42.93 -5.67 -15.97
CA THR A 397 43.10 -4.22 -15.84
C THR A 397 42.28 -3.50 -16.93
N PRO A 398 41.62 -2.37 -16.59
CA PRO A 398 41.43 -1.84 -15.24
C PRO A 398 40.50 -2.73 -14.38
N VAL A 399 40.72 -2.73 -13.06
CA VAL A 399 39.81 -3.39 -12.12
C VAL A 399 38.60 -2.47 -11.92
N TYR A 400 37.45 -2.86 -12.45
CA TYR A 400 36.18 -2.18 -12.22
C TYR A 400 35.56 -2.66 -10.89
N GLN A 401 35.05 -1.72 -10.10
CA GLN A 401 34.53 -1.97 -8.76
C GLN A 401 33.07 -1.55 -8.59
N THR A 402 32.56 -0.72 -9.50
CA THR A 402 31.18 -0.21 -9.48
C THR A 402 30.57 -0.36 -10.86
N LEU A 403 29.32 -0.83 -10.93
CA LEU A 403 28.47 -0.79 -12.11
C LEU A 403 27.30 0.18 -11.85
N THR A 404 27.31 1.32 -12.54
CA THR A 404 26.21 2.27 -12.53
C THR A 404 25.16 1.85 -13.54
N VAL A 405 23.88 1.84 -13.13
CA VAL A 405 22.70 1.66 -13.99
C VAL A 405 21.93 2.98 -14.04
N ASP A 406 22.01 3.70 -15.15
CA ASP A 406 21.20 4.91 -15.40
C ASP A 406 19.99 4.57 -16.28
N VAL A 407 18.79 5.04 -15.90
CA VAL A 407 17.53 4.77 -16.65
C VAL A 407 16.93 6.06 -17.22
N ALA A 408 16.80 6.10 -18.54
CA ALA A 408 16.19 7.22 -19.26
C ALA A 408 14.66 7.21 -19.13
N LYS A 409 14.11 8.29 -18.56
CA LYS A 409 12.68 8.52 -18.31
C LYS A 409 11.75 8.45 -19.55
N LYS A 410 12.30 8.40 -20.77
CA LYS A 410 11.57 8.54 -22.05
C LYS A 410 10.47 7.51 -22.31
N HIS A 411 10.63 6.27 -21.84
CA HIS A 411 9.61 5.22 -21.99
C HIS A 411 9.09 4.70 -20.65
N LEU A 412 9.32 5.45 -19.58
CA LEU A 412 8.61 5.32 -18.32
C LEU A 412 7.35 6.20 -18.37
N THR A 413 6.37 5.88 -17.54
CA THR A 413 5.21 6.73 -17.26
C THR A 413 4.92 6.59 -15.77
N TRP A 414 4.57 7.68 -15.10
CA TRP A 414 4.22 7.71 -13.68
C TRP A 414 3.13 8.76 -13.47
N ASP A 415 2.55 8.79 -12.27
CA ASP A 415 1.62 9.85 -11.89
C ASP A 415 2.43 11.12 -11.53
N GLU A 416 2.35 12.15 -12.37
CA GLU A 416 3.12 13.40 -12.21
C GLU A 416 2.59 14.29 -11.07
N ASP A 417 1.36 14.07 -10.60
CA ASP A 417 0.79 14.79 -9.45
C ASP A 417 1.25 14.14 -8.12
N GLU A 418 1.49 12.82 -8.11
CA GLU A 418 1.96 12.05 -6.95
C GLU A 418 3.51 12.00 -6.84
N TYR A 419 4.24 11.81 -7.95
CA TYR A 419 5.69 11.55 -7.94
C TYR A 419 6.52 12.62 -8.69
N LYS A 420 7.53 13.18 -8.00
CA LYS A 420 8.60 13.99 -8.61
C LYS A 420 9.84 13.14 -8.80
N VAL A 421 10.24 12.95 -10.06
CA VAL A 421 11.28 11.98 -10.44
C VAL A 421 12.49 12.68 -11.05
N ASP A 422 13.57 12.77 -10.26
CA ASP A 422 14.90 13.21 -10.68
C ASP A 422 15.59 12.10 -11.52
N ASP A 423 16.92 12.05 -11.58
CA ASP A 423 17.61 11.03 -12.37
C ASP A 423 17.55 9.66 -11.68
N ILE A 424 17.12 8.65 -12.43
CA ILE A 424 16.95 7.28 -11.94
C ILE A 424 18.27 6.55 -12.16
N SER A 425 19.07 6.45 -11.11
CA SER A 425 20.42 5.85 -11.15
C SER A 425 20.68 4.99 -9.91
N HIS A 426 21.48 3.94 -10.06
CA HIS A 426 21.94 3.09 -8.95
C HIS A 426 23.33 2.52 -9.21
N ASP A 427 24.16 2.43 -8.16
CA ASP A 427 25.52 1.90 -8.20
C ASP A 427 25.58 0.54 -7.50
N TYR A 428 25.85 -0.52 -8.25
CA TYR A 428 26.17 -1.85 -7.70
C TYR A 428 27.66 -1.96 -7.43
N SER A 429 28.04 -2.53 -6.29
CA SER A 429 29.40 -3.06 -6.10
C SER A 429 29.54 -4.34 -6.92
N ILE A 430 30.63 -4.49 -7.67
CA ILE A 430 30.84 -5.63 -8.56
C ILE A 430 32.21 -6.28 -8.34
N ALA A 431 32.31 -7.56 -8.67
CA ALA A 431 33.58 -8.21 -8.95
C ALA A 431 33.80 -8.24 -10.47
N SER A 432 34.92 -7.68 -10.93
CA SER A 432 35.34 -7.74 -12.34
C SER A 432 36.63 -8.53 -12.55
N VAL A 433 37.34 -8.93 -11.49
CA VAL A 433 38.59 -9.69 -11.62
C VAL A 433 38.70 -10.73 -10.51
N TYR A 434 38.97 -11.99 -10.84
CA TYR A 434 39.33 -12.97 -9.83
C TYR A 434 40.64 -12.61 -9.12
N VAL A 435 40.71 -12.82 -7.80
CA VAL A 435 41.97 -12.78 -7.04
C VAL A 435 42.97 -13.70 -7.75
N TYR A 436 44.09 -13.13 -8.18
CA TYR A 436 45.06 -13.83 -9.02
C TYR A 436 46.47 -13.72 -8.43
N ASN A 437 47.35 -14.60 -8.88
CA ASN A 437 48.75 -14.57 -8.50
C ASN A 437 49.67 -14.67 -9.72
N VAL A 438 50.80 -13.96 -9.62
CA VAL A 438 51.84 -13.93 -10.65
C VAL A 438 53.07 -14.62 -10.11
N MET A 439 53.48 -15.72 -10.77
CA MET A 439 54.69 -16.46 -10.42
C MET A 439 55.90 -15.91 -11.19
N ALA A 440 57.02 -15.77 -10.49
CA ALA A 440 58.32 -15.45 -11.09
C ALA A 440 59.46 -16.22 -10.40
N GLY A 441 60.59 -16.37 -11.11
CA GLY A 441 61.72 -17.21 -10.71
C GLY A 441 61.88 -18.44 -11.61
N GLY A 442 63.01 -19.16 -11.44
CA GLY A 442 63.33 -20.36 -12.23
C GLY A 442 63.25 -21.66 -11.41
N GLN A 443 63.53 -22.79 -12.05
CA GLN A 443 63.65 -24.09 -11.37
C GLN A 443 64.76 -24.16 -10.31
N THR A 444 65.72 -23.23 -10.33
CA THR A 444 66.81 -23.12 -9.36
C THR A 444 66.89 -21.71 -8.82
N GLY A 445 66.74 -21.55 -7.50
CA GLY A 445 66.86 -20.28 -6.79
C GLY A 445 65.66 -19.95 -5.91
N THR A 446 65.40 -18.66 -5.72
CA THR A 446 64.20 -18.12 -5.07
C THR A 446 63.07 -18.01 -6.10
N GLN A 447 61.89 -18.48 -5.73
CA GLN A 447 60.64 -18.31 -6.47
C GLN A 447 59.73 -17.35 -5.72
N THR A 448 58.90 -16.60 -6.45
CA THR A 448 58.03 -15.55 -5.89
C THR A 448 56.62 -15.62 -6.43
N TRP A 449 55.62 -15.46 -5.56
CA TRP A 449 54.22 -15.30 -5.91
C TRP A 449 53.72 -13.96 -5.40
N THR A 450 53.44 -13.02 -6.32
CA THR A 450 52.77 -11.77 -5.97
C THR A 450 51.27 -11.97 -6.07
N ILE A 451 50.55 -11.72 -4.97
CA ILE A 451 49.10 -11.89 -4.88
C ILE A 451 48.41 -10.54 -5.13
N TYR A 452 47.41 -10.54 -5.99
CA TYR A 452 46.61 -9.37 -6.35
C TYR A 452 45.15 -9.58 -5.97
N GLY A 453 44.51 -8.55 -5.42
CA GLY A 453 43.10 -8.59 -5.01
C GLY A 453 42.83 -8.91 -3.54
N LEU A 454 43.86 -9.05 -2.69
CA LEU A 454 43.70 -9.24 -1.23
C LEU A 454 44.28 -8.08 -0.42
N ASP A 455 43.69 -7.81 0.74
CA ASP A 455 44.24 -7.05 1.87
C ASP A 455 44.32 -7.94 3.13
N GLY A 456 45.09 -7.50 4.14
CA GLY A 456 45.28 -8.26 5.38
C GLY A 456 46.28 -9.41 5.28
N LEU A 457 47.11 -9.44 4.23
CA LEU A 457 48.24 -10.35 4.13
C LEU A 457 49.34 -9.91 5.13
N GLU A 458 49.43 -10.62 6.25
CA GLU A 458 50.43 -10.41 7.31
C GLU A 458 51.49 -11.53 7.32
N ASN A 459 51.14 -12.72 6.83
CA ASN A 459 52.01 -13.90 6.88
C ASN A 459 51.72 -14.92 5.76
N TRP A 460 52.76 -15.63 5.30
CA TRP A 460 52.63 -16.54 4.16
C TRP A 460 51.67 -17.72 4.42
N GLN A 461 51.53 -18.17 5.67
CA GLN A 461 50.62 -19.26 6.08
C GLN A 461 49.14 -18.95 5.81
N GLN A 462 48.76 -17.69 5.53
CA GLN A 462 47.40 -17.36 5.11
C GLN A 462 47.08 -17.93 3.71
N ILE A 463 48.08 -18.03 2.83
CA ILE A 463 47.94 -18.42 1.41
C ILE A 463 48.65 -19.73 1.08
N PHE A 464 49.71 -20.10 1.81
CA PHE A 464 50.51 -21.31 1.56
C PHE A 464 50.42 -22.32 2.70
N ASN A 465 50.41 -23.60 2.34
CA ASN A 465 50.68 -24.74 3.19
C ASN A 465 52.19 -24.86 3.47
N THR A 466 52.56 -25.51 4.57
CA THR A 466 53.96 -25.83 4.87
C THR A 466 54.54 -26.73 3.74
N PRO A 467 55.66 -26.35 3.10
CA PRO A 467 56.29 -27.18 2.08
C PRO A 467 56.72 -28.54 2.64
N THR A 468 56.65 -29.58 1.82
CA THR A 468 57.02 -30.94 2.23
C THR A 468 58.02 -31.59 1.28
N TYR A 469 58.60 -32.72 1.68
CA TYR A 469 59.36 -33.61 0.79
C TYR A 469 59.07 -35.07 1.04
N THR A 470 59.25 -35.87 -0.01
CA THR A 470 59.44 -37.32 0.08
C THR A 470 60.92 -37.65 -0.13
N LEU A 471 61.30 -38.88 0.18
CA LEU A 471 62.68 -39.36 0.05
C LEU A 471 62.73 -40.41 -1.07
N SER A 472 63.50 -40.18 -2.13
CA SER A 472 63.66 -41.11 -3.26
C SER A 472 65.10 -41.59 -3.47
N ALA A 473 65.27 -42.81 -3.96
CA ALA A 473 66.57 -43.39 -4.29
C ALA A 473 66.45 -44.30 -5.52
N GLU A 474 67.51 -44.37 -6.33
CA GLU A 474 67.64 -45.37 -7.39
C GLU A 474 68.10 -46.71 -6.80
N ILE A 475 67.24 -47.70 -6.83
CA ILE A 475 67.51 -49.06 -6.32
C ILE A 475 67.24 -50.05 -7.45
N ASP A 476 68.23 -50.86 -7.79
CA ASP A 476 68.19 -51.85 -8.89
C ASP A 476 67.78 -51.30 -10.29
N GLY A 477 67.90 -49.98 -10.48
CA GLY A 477 67.54 -49.28 -11.72
C GLY A 477 66.09 -48.77 -11.77
N GLU A 478 65.40 -48.75 -10.63
CA GLU A 478 64.08 -48.12 -10.46
C GLU A 478 64.13 -47.05 -9.36
N THR A 479 63.43 -45.94 -9.57
CA THR A 479 63.20 -44.94 -8.52
C THR A 479 62.24 -45.51 -7.47
N ARG A 480 62.72 -45.62 -6.23
CA ARG A 480 61.93 -46.08 -5.07
C ARG A 480 61.87 -45.00 -4.00
N TYR A 481 60.75 -44.95 -3.28
CA TYR A 481 60.50 -43.95 -2.25
C TYR A 481 60.53 -44.59 -0.86
N TYR A 482 60.84 -43.81 0.17
CA TYR A 482 60.83 -44.27 1.56
C TYR A 482 59.44 -44.13 2.21
N SER A 483 59.05 -45.12 3.00
CA SER A 483 57.91 -45.05 3.90
C SER A 483 58.28 -45.51 5.31
N GLU A 484 57.86 -44.76 6.33
CA GLU A 484 58.05 -45.12 7.76
C GLU A 484 57.14 -46.26 8.21
N ALA A 485 56.18 -46.66 7.38
CA ALA A 485 55.35 -47.83 7.62
C ALA A 485 56.22 -49.06 7.95
N ASN A 486 55.83 -49.79 8.99
CA ASN A 486 56.51 -50.99 9.49
C ASN A 486 57.98 -50.80 9.90
N GLY A 487 58.42 -49.57 10.20
CA GLY A 487 59.78 -49.28 10.66
C GLY A 487 60.79 -49.02 9.54
N GLY A 488 60.32 -48.75 8.31
CA GLY A 488 61.15 -48.38 7.16
C GLY A 488 61.02 -49.37 6.01
N SER A 489 60.50 -48.90 4.88
CA SER A 489 60.29 -49.72 3.68
C SER A 489 60.48 -48.92 2.38
N LEU A 490 60.77 -49.64 1.28
CA LEU A 490 60.78 -49.09 -0.08
C LEU A 490 59.38 -49.26 -0.70
N VAL A 491 58.86 -48.18 -1.26
CA VAL A 491 57.51 -48.07 -1.82
C VAL A 491 57.50 -47.31 -3.16
N ASP A 492 56.32 -47.20 -3.77
CA ASP A 492 56.03 -46.25 -4.84
C ASP A 492 55.75 -44.84 -4.30
N GLU A 493 55.75 -43.84 -5.19
CA GLU A 493 55.57 -42.43 -4.82
C GLU A 493 54.24 -42.18 -4.08
N ALA A 494 53.16 -42.84 -4.50
CA ALA A 494 51.83 -42.70 -3.91
C ALA A 494 51.73 -43.19 -2.45
N SER A 495 52.65 -44.05 -2.01
CA SER A 495 52.69 -44.60 -0.64
C SER A 495 53.85 -44.03 0.21
N ALA A 496 54.59 -43.05 -0.32
CA ALA A 496 55.75 -42.46 0.34
C ALA A 496 55.37 -41.67 1.59
N THR A 497 56.26 -41.65 2.59
CA THR A 497 56.10 -40.73 3.74
C THR A 497 56.47 -39.31 3.33
N SER A 498 55.58 -38.37 3.62
CA SER A 498 55.80 -36.93 3.44
C SER A 498 56.32 -36.30 4.72
N TYR A 499 57.33 -35.44 4.59
CA TYR A 499 58.10 -34.82 5.66
C TYR A 499 58.01 -33.29 5.60
N ASP A 500 58.06 -32.63 6.76
CA ASP A 500 58.17 -31.17 6.84
C ASP A 500 59.51 -30.69 6.24
N ALA A 501 59.45 -29.81 5.24
CA ALA A 501 60.62 -29.21 4.58
C ALA A 501 61.06 -27.87 5.19
N SER A 502 60.46 -27.43 6.30
CA SER A 502 60.70 -26.11 6.92
C SER A 502 62.17 -25.80 7.26
N THR A 503 63.02 -26.80 7.45
CA THR A 503 64.48 -26.61 7.64
C THR A 503 65.23 -26.28 6.35
N ASP A 504 64.69 -26.72 5.22
CA ASP A 504 65.35 -26.70 3.91
C ASP A 504 64.75 -25.62 2.99
N THR A 505 63.64 -25.00 3.42
CA THR A 505 62.95 -23.90 2.74
C THR A 505 62.79 -22.68 3.66
N ASN A 506 63.12 -21.49 3.15
CA ASN A 506 62.76 -20.22 3.77
C ASN A 506 61.57 -19.61 3.03
N LEU A 507 60.43 -19.48 3.70
CA LEU A 507 59.24 -18.78 3.23
C LEU A 507 59.08 -17.45 3.96
N GLN A 508 58.93 -16.37 3.21
CA GLN A 508 58.71 -15.02 3.74
C GLN A 508 57.66 -14.29 2.92
N LEU A 509 56.73 -13.62 3.59
CA LEU A 509 55.89 -12.60 2.97
C LEU A 509 56.61 -11.25 3.07
N LEU A 510 56.75 -10.55 1.95
CA LEU A 510 57.18 -9.15 1.90
C LEU A 510 56.18 -8.39 1.03
N ASP A 511 55.52 -7.40 1.62
CA ASP A 511 54.32 -6.75 1.07
C ASP A 511 53.31 -7.82 0.59
N ASN A 512 52.85 -7.77 -0.66
CA ASN A 512 51.93 -8.77 -1.22
C ASN A 512 52.66 -9.92 -1.94
N THR A 513 53.96 -10.13 -1.71
CA THR A 513 54.76 -11.14 -2.42
C THR A 513 55.34 -12.19 -1.46
N ILE A 514 55.03 -13.46 -1.72
CA ILE A 514 55.59 -14.60 -1.00
C ILE A 514 56.86 -15.05 -1.70
N TYR A 515 57.97 -15.13 -0.97
CA TYR A 515 59.28 -15.57 -1.43
C TYR A 515 59.58 -16.97 -0.86
N LEU A 516 59.76 -17.96 -1.73
CA LEU A 516 60.25 -19.30 -1.39
C LEU A 516 61.70 -19.44 -1.82
N THR A 517 62.62 -19.61 -0.88
CA THR A 517 64.01 -20.02 -1.18
C THR A 517 64.24 -21.43 -0.69
N ARG A 518 64.67 -22.34 -1.57
CA ARG A 518 64.89 -23.77 -1.27
C ARG A 518 66.37 -24.14 -1.36
N GLN A 519 66.82 -25.03 -0.47
CA GLN A 519 68.10 -25.73 -0.59
C GLN A 519 67.96 -26.95 -1.52
N TYR A 520 68.70 -26.94 -2.63
CA TYR A 520 68.68 -28.01 -3.62
C TYR A 520 69.66 -29.12 -3.26
N ASN A 521 69.51 -30.30 -3.89
CA ASN A 521 70.42 -31.44 -3.78
C ASN A 521 70.66 -31.95 -2.34
N GLN A 522 69.67 -31.81 -1.47
CA GLN A 522 69.73 -32.34 -0.10
C GLN A 522 69.49 -33.86 -0.11
N THR A 523 70.16 -34.55 0.80
CA THR A 523 70.07 -36.01 0.96
C THR A 523 69.89 -36.38 2.42
N GLU A 524 69.31 -37.55 2.69
CA GLU A 524 69.12 -38.10 4.02
C GLU A 524 69.37 -39.60 4.02
N VAL A 525 69.94 -40.13 5.09
CA VAL A 525 70.20 -41.57 5.24
C VAL A 525 69.12 -42.19 6.11
N LYS A 526 68.46 -43.23 5.61
CA LYS A 526 67.52 -44.08 6.37
C LYS A 526 68.02 -45.52 6.37
N SER A 527 67.81 -46.24 7.46
CA SER A 527 68.15 -47.66 7.56
C SER A 527 66.95 -48.52 7.20
N ILE A 528 67.09 -49.41 6.22
CA ILE A 528 66.04 -50.33 5.75
C ILE A 528 66.59 -51.75 5.88
N ASN A 529 65.91 -52.61 6.63
CA ASN A 529 66.35 -53.99 6.90
C ASN A 529 67.80 -54.10 7.42
N GLY A 530 68.31 -53.07 8.10
CA GLY A 530 69.69 -52.99 8.60
C GLY A 530 70.74 -52.56 7.57
N GLN A 531 70.34 -52.05 6.41
CA GLN A 531 71.21 -51.39 5.44
C GLN A 531 70.90 -49.89 5.36
N ASP A 532 71.93 -49.07 5.42
CA ASP A 532 71.80 -47.62 5.28
C ASP A 532 71.71 -47.23 3.80
N VAL A 533 70.62 -46.56 3.44
CA VAL A 533 70.33 -46.09 2.08
C VAL A 533 70.29 -44.56 2.09
N THR A 534 71.06 -43.93 1.20
CA THR A 534 71.03 -42.48 0.99
C THR A 534 69.93 -42.12 0.00
N PHE A 535 68.93 -41.39 0.47
CA PHE A 535 67.83 -40.85 -0.31
C PHE A 535 68.10 -39.39 -0.69
N THR A 536 67.62 -38.99 -1.88
CA THR A 536 67.49 -37.59 -2.30
C THR A 536 66.15 -37.05 -1.80
N LYS A 537 66.14 -35.82 -1.30
CA LYS A 537 64.89 -35.13 -0.95
C LYS A 537 64.17 -34.66 -2.23
N VAL A 538 63.03 -35.29 -2.54
CA VAL A 538 62.12 -34.88 -3.61
C VAL A 538 61.03 -34.03 -2.98
N TYR A 539 61.18 -32.73 -3.09
CA TYR A 539 60.23 -31.79 -2.49
C TYR A 539 58.94 -31.66 -3.28
N SER A 540 57.85 -31.29 -2.60
CA SER A 540 56.62 -30.86 -3.24
C SER A 540 56.88 -29.68 -4.21
N GLN A 541 56.13 -29.68 -5.32
CA GLN A 541 56.06 -28.55 -6.25
C GLN A 541 55.60 -27.31 -5.47
N ALA A 542 56.18 -26.15 -5.75
CA ALA A 542 55.83 -24.94 -5.01
C ALA A 542 54.41 -24.45 -5.36
N GLU A 543 53.99 -24.76 -6.58
CA GLU A 543 52.65 -24.64 -7.13
C GLU A 543 51.63 -25.48 -6.32
N SER A 544 52.03 -26.64 -5.80
CA SER A 544 51.20 -27.47 -4.90
C SER A 544 51.17 -26.99 -3.45
N ALA A 545 51.96 -25.97 -3.10
CA ALA A 545 51.99 -25.41 -1.75
C ALA A 545 50.99 -24.27 -1.55
N ILE A 546 50.39 -23.70 -2.59
CA ILE A 546 49.27 -22.76 -2.42
C ILE A 546 48.05 -23.52 -1.86
N LYS A 547 47.38 -22.94 -0.85
CA LYS A 547 46.11 -23.45 -0.32
C LYS A 547 45.01 -23.33 -1.37
N ALA A 548 43.95 -24.15 -1.33
CA ALA A 548 42.78 -23.86 -2.16
C ALA A 548 42.15 -22.50 -1.73
N PRO A 549 41.47 -21.75 -2.62
CA PRO A 549 40.93 -20.43 -2.30
C PRO A 549 40.03 -20.42 -1.06
N LYS A 550 39.18 -21.44 -0.90
CA LYS A 550 38.34 -21.66 0.29
C LYS A 550 39.08 -21.87 1.62
N ASP A 551 40.36 -22.27 1.57
CA ASP A 551 41.20 -22.56 2.73
C ASP A 551 42.09 -21.35 3.11
N VAL A 552 41.98 -20.25 2.35
CA VAL A 552 42.58 -18.95 2.66
C VAL A 552 41.78 -18.28 3.78
N THR A 553 42.48 -17.83 4.82
CA THR A 553 41.86 -17.34 6.05
C THR A 553 42.49 -16.03 6.52
N ASN A 554 41.70 -15.20 7.22
CA ASN A 554 42.14 -13.94 7.83
C ASN A 554 42.64 -12.89 6.80
N VAL A 555 42.03 -12.85 5.62
CA VAL A 555 42.28 -11.82 4.59
C VAL A 555 40.94 -11.24 4.13
N THR A 556 40.97 -10.06 3.53
CA THR A 556 39.79 -9.43 2.93
C THR A 556 40.01 -9.31 1.42
N VAL A 557 38.98 -9.62 0.63
CA VAL A 557 39.02 -9.42 -0.82
C VAL A 557 38.81 -7.94 -1.14
N LYS A 558 39.61 -7.39 -2.06
CA LYS A 558 39.54 -5.99 -2.49
C LYS A 558 38.28 -5.73 -3.29
N SER A 559 37.75 -4.51 -3.20
CA SER A 559 36.65 -4.07 -4.07
C SER A 559 37.04 -4.23 -5.55
N GLY A 560 36.11 -4.72 -6.36
CA GLY A 560 36.37 -5.15 -7.74
C GLY A 560 36.91 -6.57 -7.91
N PHE A 561 37.23 -7.28 -6.82
CA PHE A 561 37.73 -8.66 -6.86
C PHE A 561 36.79 -9.69 -6.20
N ILE A 562 36.95 -10.97 -6.58
CA ILE A 562 36.34 -12.13 -5.92
C ILE A 562 37.32 -13.32 -5.85
N LEU A 563 37.19 -14.21 -4.86
CA LEU A 563 37.92 -15.48 -4.83
C LEU A 563 37.17 -16.52 -5.67
N GLY A 564 37.84 -17.11 -6.68
CA GLY A 564 37.29 -18.23 -7.46
C GLY A 564 37.45 -19.57 -6.75
N ASP A 565 36.89 -20.65 -7.31
CA ASP A 565 36.96 -21.99 -6.73
C ASP A 565 38.34 -22.64 -6.85
N THR A 566 39.12 -22.29 -7.88
CA THR A 566 40.45 -22.85 -8.15
C THR A 566 41.50 -21.77 -8.44
N TRP A 567 42.78 -22.08 -8.23
CA TRP A 567 43.87 -21.19 -8.66
C TRP A 567 44.37 -21.49 -10.08
N GLU A 568 44.09 -22.66 -10.64
CA GLU A 568 44.61 -23.07 -11.95
C GLU A 568 44.06 -22.16 -13.07
N GLU A 569 42.79 -21.79 -12.96
CA GLU A 569 42.13 -20.85 -13.86
C GLU A 569 42.65 -19.41 -13.71
N HIS A 570 43.41 -19.09 -12.66
CA HIS A 570 43.85 -17.72 -12.30
C HIS A 570 45.37 -17.56 -12.08
N LEU A 571 46.17 -18.62 -12.28
CA LEU A 571 47.63 -18.55 -12.30
C LEU A 571 48.11 -17.80 -13.55
N ARG A 572 48.93 -16.74 -13.40
CA ARG A 572 49.39 -15.92 -14.54
C ARG A 572 50.91 -15.80 -14.60
N TRP A 573 51.40 -15.71 -15.83
CA TRP A 573 52.81 -15.45 -16.13
C TRP A 573 52.98 -14.03 -16.65
N PRO A 574 53.99 -13.26 -16.19
CA PRO A 574 54.11 -11.82 -16.46
C PRO A 574 54.45 -11.46 -17.92
N TRP A 575 54.55 -12.44 -18.81
CA TRP A 575 54.82 -12.28 -20.25
C TRP A 575 53.61 -12.61 -21.15
N GLN A 576 52.43 -12.88 -20.59
CA GLN A 576 51.21 -13.15 -21.36
C GLN A 576 50.63 -11.86 -21.94
N THR A 577 50.69 -11.70 -23.27
CA THR A 577 50.33 -10.44 -23.96
C THR A 577 48.84 -10.14 -24.03
N PHE A 578 47.97 -11.12 -23.78
CA PHE A 578 46.51 -10.94 -23.74
C PHE A 578 46.01 -10.26 -22.45
N ILE A 579 46.90 -9.92 -21.51
CA ILE A 579 46.54 -9.20 -20.27
C ILE A 579 46.02 -7.76 -20.56
N ASN A 580 46.36 -7.18 -21.72
CA ASN A 580 45.97 -5.81 -22.12
C ASN A 580 44.72 -5.73 -23.02
N GLU A 581 44.35 -6.83 -23.66
CA GLU A 581 43.22 -6.91 -24.60
C GLU A 581 42.43 -8.15 -24.19
N GLY A 582 41.28 -7.95 -23.52
CA GLY A 582 40.46 -9.04 -22.97
C GLY A 582 40.22 -10.15 -24.00
N TYR A 583 40.35 -11.40 -23.56
CA TYR A 583 40.44 -12.55 -24.45
C TYR A 583 39.16 -12.70 -25.29
N GLN A 584 39.22 -12.37 -26.58
CA GLN A 584 38.14 -12.66 -27.54
C GLN A 584 38.14 -14.15 -27.92
N GLY A 585 37.86 -14.99 -26.93
CA GLY A 585 37.63 -16.42 -27.09
C GLY A 585 36.27 -16.67 -27.74
N GLY A 586 36.24 -16.78 -29.07
CA GLY A 586 35.04 -17.20 -29.77
C GLY A 586 34.59 -18.59 -29.29
N ARG A 587 33.30 -18.73 -28.95
CA ARG A 587 32.67 -20.02 -28.64
C ARG A 587 32.97 -21.05 -29.73
N SER A 588 33.40 -22.24 -29.34
CA SER A 588 33.37 -23.47 -30.16
C SER A 588 32.05 -24.20 -29.99
#